data_AF-A0A1M4ZQC2-F1
#
_entry.id   AF-A0A1M4ZQC2-F1
#
_cell.length_a   1.000
_cell.length_b   1.000
_cell.length_c   1.000
_cell.angle_alpha   90.00
_cell.angle_beta   90.00
_cell.angle_gamma   90.00
#
_symmetry.space_group_name_H-M   'P 1'
#
loop_
_entity.id
_entity.type
_entity.pdbx_description
1 polymer ?
#
loop_
_entity_poly.entity_id
_entity_poly.type
_entity_poly.pdbx_seq_one_letter_code
_entity_poly.pdbx_strand_id
1 'polypeptide(L)'
;MRSNEDNAGLPPVARLLLAIGMVAIGLVLAWALWSHSETSSSLAAAVMTELPRSGVSNPVTAVLLNFRAFDTMLELAVLLLVAVTVGGLRDPREVSAFAQVKQAASVSPLLQSLARDLVPIMMLTSGYLLWIGAKAPGGAFQAGAVLAAAAVLAHLSGRPWLSNPGDWRIRALLVLGTGAFLVSALALLLVTGTYFRYPPALAGAWILIIETAATLSIAAMLYVTFCAVVPMMPSRR
;
A
#
# COMPACT_ATOMS: atom_id res chain seq x y z
N MET A 1 -45.43 2.05 -0.20
CA MET A 1 -44.98 3.46 -0.26
C MET A 1 -44.40 3.86 1.09
N ARG A 2 -43.09 3.71 1.28
CA ARG A 2 -42.33 4.28 2.40
C ARG A 2 -41.08 4.90 1.81
N SER A 3 -41.09 6.24 1.83
CA SER A 3 -39.98 7.20 1.88
C SER A 3 -38.64 6.76 1.31
N ASN A 4 -38.25 7.45 0.22
CA ASN A 4 -36.87 7.79 -0.14
C ASN A 4 -35.95 7.72 1.08
N GLU A 5 -35.02 6.76 1.05
CA GLU A 5 -33.81 6.87 1.82
C GLU A 5 -33.07 8.09 1.29
N ASP A 6 -32.99 9.12 2.13
CA ASP A 6 -32.25 10.33 1.88
C ASP A 6 -30.82 9.98 1.49
N ASN A 7 -30.52 10.14 0.20
CA ASN A 7 -29.17 10.27 -0.29
C ASN A 7 -28.61 11.59 0.27
N ALA A 8 -28.23 11.57 1.55
CA ALA A 8 -27.77 12.72 2.31
C ALA A 8 -26.35 13.10 1.88
N GLY A 9 -26.21 13.50 0.61
CA GLY A 9 -24.97 14.11 0.14
C GLY A 9 -24.77 15.46 0.81
N LEU A 10 -23.53 15.79 1.21
CA LEU A 10 -22.93 17.09 0.90
C LEU A 10 -23.89 18.30 0.90
N PRO A 11 -24.21 19.04 1.99
CA PRO A 11 -24.95 20.30 1.81
C PRO A 11 -24.28 21.19 0.74
N PRO A 12 -25.05 21.98 -0.03
CA PRO A 12 -24.53 22.72 -1.17
C PRO A 12 -23.40 23.69 -0.80
N VAL A 13 -23.46 24.25 0.42
CA VAL A 13 -22.39 25.08 0.99
C VAL A 13 -21.10 24.28 1.20
N ALA A 14 -21.18 23.05 1.73
CA ALA A 14 -20.01 22.19 1.90
C ALA A 14 -19.41 21.79 0.55
N ARG A 15 -20.23 21.53 -0.47
CA ARG A 15 -19.75 21.25 -1.84
C ARG A 15 -19.02 22.46 -2.44
N LEU A 16 -19.58 23.66 -2.26
CA LEU A 16 -18.96 24.90 -2.73
C LEU A 16 -17.63 25.17 -2.02
N LEU A 17 -17.58 25.02 -0.69
CA LEU A 17 -16.35 25.18 0.09
C LEU A 17 -15.28 24.15 -0.33
N LEU A 18 -15.69 22.90 -0.56
CA LEU A 18 -14.77 21.86 -1.04
C LEU A 18 -14.24 22.19 -2.44
N ALA A 19 -15.11 22.64 -3.35
CA ALA A 19 -14.71 23.05 -4.70
C ALA A 19 -13.72 24.23 -4.67
N ILE A 20 -14.00 25.26 -3.85
CA ILE A 20 -13.09 26.40 -3.65
C ILE A 20 -11.75 25.91 -3.09
N GLY A 21 -11.78 25.03 -2.09
CA GLY A 21 -10.57 24.44 -1.51
C GLY A 21 -9.73 23.69 -2.55
N MET A 22 -10.37 22.86 -3.39
CA MET A 22 -9.67 22.12 -4.45
C MET A 22 -9.07 23.05 -5.50
N VAL A 23 -9.78 24.11 -5.91
CA VAL A 23 -9.26 25.12 -6.85
C VAL A 23 -8.09 25.88 -6.24
N ALA A 24 -8.20 26.30 -4.98
CA ALA A 24 -7.12 27.00 -4.27
C ALA A 24 -5.85 26.13 -4.19
N ILE A 25 -5.99 24.85 -3.82
CA ILE A 25 -4.88 23.90 -3.82
C ILE A 25 -4.29 23.76 -5.24
N GLY A 26 -5.14 23.61 -6.26
CA GLY A 26 -4.71 23.52 -7.65
C GLY A 26 -3.91 24.75 -8.12
N LEU A 27 -4.34 25.95 -7.75
CA LEU A 27 -3.65 27.20 -8.06
C LEU A 27 -2.30 27.30 -7.35
N VAL A 28 -2.24 26.92 -6.06
CA VAL A 28 -0.98 26.88 -5.30
C VAL A 28 0.00 25.90 -5.94
N LEU A 29 -0.46 24.71 -6.34
CA LEU A 29 0.38 23.72 -7.02
C LEU A 29 0.85 24.23 -8.39
N ALA A 30 -0.03 24.84 -9.18
CA ALA A 30 0.33 25.41 -10.48
C ALA A 30 1.37 26.53 -10.34
N TRP A 31 1.21 27.41 -9.35
CA TRP A 31 2.18 28.45 -9.03
C TRP A 31 3.52 27.87 -8.55
N ALA A 32 3.50 26.84 -7.70
CA ALA A 32 4.71 26.16 -7.24
C ALA A 32 5.48 25.53 -8.42
N LEU A 33 4.78 24.89 -9.36
CA LEU A 33 5.38 24.33 -10.57
C LEU A 33 5.97 25.40 -11.48
N TRP A 34 5.23 26.51 -11.68
CA TRP A 34 5.69 27.63 -12.50
C TRP A 34 6.93 28.30 -11.91
N SER A 35 6.98 28.48 -10.59
CA SER A 35 8.09 29.14 -9.90
C SER A 35 9.38 28.30 -9.82
N HIS A 36 9.32 26.99 -10.10
CA HIS A 36 10.46 26.07 -10.02
C HIS A 36 11.01 25.61 -11.38
N SER A 37 10.61 26.24 -12.51
CA SER A 37 10.99 25.78 -13.85
C SER A 37 12.47 25.97 -14.24
N GLU A 38 13.33 26.52 -13.38
CA GLU A 38 14.69 26.98 -13.77
C GLU A 38 15.90 26.21 -13.18
N THR A 39 15.74 25.08 -12.48
CA THR A 39 16.92 24.32 -12.01
C THR A 39 17.36 23.24 -13.00
N SER A 40 18.23 23.63 -13.94
CA SER A 40 18.92 22.79 -14.92
C SER A 40 20.03 21.89 -14.35
N SER A 41 20.07 21.70 -13.02
CA SER A 41 20.81 20.59 -12.42
C SER A 41 19.98 19.32 -12.59
N SER A 42 20.44 18.39 -13.42
CA SER A 42 19.81 17.07 -13.53
C SER A 42 19.74 16.42 -12.15
N LEU A 43 18.54 16.33 -11.57
CA LEU A 43 18.31 15.68 -10.27
C LEU A 43 18.84 14.24 -10.27
N ALA A 44 18.80 13.59 -11.45
CA ALA A 44 19.42 12.29 -11.66
C ALA A 44 20.94 12.33 -11.46
N ALA A 45 21.64 13.37 -11.94
CA ALA A 45 23.08 13.52 -11.70
C ALA A 45 23.41 13.74 -10.21
N ALA A 46 22.57 14.52 -9.50
CA ALA A 46 22.70 14.69 -8.05
C ALA A 46 22.50 13.36 -7.30
N VAL A 47 21.48 12.58 -7.68
CA VAL A 47 21.24 11.23 -7.14
C VAL A 47 22.44 10.32 -7.38
N MET A 48 22.99 10.30 -8.60
CA MET A 48 24.15 9.46 -8.93
C MET A 48 25.40 9.87 -8.14
N THR A 49 25.56 11.16 -7.83
CA THR A 49 26.67 11.69 -7.03
C THR A 49 26.59 11.25 -5.57
N GLU A 50 25.38 11.27 -4.99
CA GLU A 50 25.17 10.90 -3.58
C GLU A 50 24.86 9.41 -3.38
N LEU A 51 24.62 8.64 -4.45
CA LEU A 51 24.29 7.22 -4.39
C LEU A 51 25.24 6.38 -3.51
N PRO A 52 26.58 6.56 -3.56
CA PRO A 52 27.50 5.79 -2.70
C PRO A 52 27.26 5.99 -1.19
N ARG A 53 26.62 7.10 -0.79
CA ARG A 53 26.30 7.40 0.61
C ARG A 53 24.92 6.89 1.03
N SER A 54 24.11 6.41 0.09
CA SER A 54 22.73 5.97 0.36
C SER A 54 22.63 4.62 1.08
N GLY A 55 23.68 3.79 1.00
CA GLY A 55 23.68 2.43 1.54
C GLY A 55 23.13 1.35 0.60
N VAL A 56 22.68 1.73 -0.61
CA VAL A 56 22.21 0.81 -1.66
C VAL A 56 22.86 1.15 -3.00
N SER A 57 22.89 0.19 -3.93
CA SER A 57 23.45 0.40 -5.27
C SER A 57 22.40 0.71 -6.32
N ASN A 58 21.12 0.45 -6.04
CA ASN A 58 20.02 0.83 -6.93
C ASN A 58 19.61 2.30 -6.71
N PRO A 59 19.74 3.17 -7.73
CA PRO A 59 19.36 4.58 -7.61
C PRO A 59 17.87 4.79 -7.33
N VAL A 60 16.99 3.91 -7.82
CA VAL A 60 15.55 4.02 -7.55
C VAL A 60 15.27 3.79 -6.07
N THR A 61 15.84 2.74 -5.48
CA THR A 61 15.68 2.42 -4.06
C THR A 61 16.31 3.50 -3.18
N ALA A 62 17.46 4.06 -3.58
CA ALA A 62 18.06 5.19 -2.89
C ALA A 62 17.13 6.41 -2.89
N VAL A 63 16.49 6.72 -4.01
CA VAL A 63 15.50 7.80 -4.07
C VAL A 63 14.31 7.50 -3.17
N LEU A 64 13.70 6.32 -3.28
CA LEU A 64 12.47 6.00 -2.55
C LEU A 64 12.67 5.88 -1.03
N LEU A 65 13.80 5.32 -0.58
CA LEU A 65 13.97 4.93 0.83
C LEU A 65 15.04 5.71 1.59
N ASN A 66 15.80 6.54 0.89
CA ASN A 66 16.79 7.44 1.49
C ASN A 66 16.46 8.90 1.18
N PHE A 67 16.60 9.33 -0.07
CA PHE A 67 16.49 10.76 -0.42
C PHE A 67 15.06 11.30 -0.33
N ARG A 68 14.05 10.48 -0.63
CA ARG A 68 12.62 10.82 -0.63
C ARG A 68 11.81 9.83 0.21
N ALA A 69 12.39 9.34 1.31
CA ALA A 69 11.75 8.40 2.22
C ALA A 69 10.38 8.85 2.75
N PHE A 70 10.19 10.17 2.91
CA PHE A 70 8.89 10.74 3.29
C PHE A 70 7.80 10.48 2.25
N ASP A 71 8.13 10.55 0.96
CA ASP A 71 7.14 10.36 -0.10
C ASP A 71 6.66 8.91 -0.11
N THR A 72 7.57 7.95 -0.01
CA THR A 72 7.23 6.53 0.10
C THR A 72 6.47 6.22 1.40
N MET A 73 6.83 6.85 2.53
CA MET A 73 6.05 6.73 3.77
C MET A 73 4.61 7.24 3.59
N LEU A 74 4.44 8.38 2.93
CA LEU A 74 3.12 8.97 2.68
C LEU A 74 2.31 8.17 1.67
N GLU A 75 2.94 7.56 0.66
CA GLU A 75 2.28 6.60 -0.24
C GLU A 75 1.69 5.42 0.54
N LEU A 76 2.45 4.85 1.49
CA LEU A 76 1.94 3.80 2.38
C LEU A 76 0.82 4.31 3.30
N ALA A 77 0.93 5.53 3.81
CA ALA A 77 -0.11 6.13 4.64
C ALA A 77 -1.42 6.34 3.86
N VAL A 78 -1.34 6.76 2.59
CA VAL A 78 -2.49 6.88 1.69
C VAL A 78 -3.09 5.50 1.41
N LEU A 79 -2.27 4.48 1.13
CA LEU A 79 -2.75 3.12 0.91
C LEU A 79 -3.43 2.54 2.16
N LEU A 80 -2.91 2.85 3.35
CA LEU A 80 -3.51 2.49 4.63
C LEU A 80 -4.86 3.18 4.83
N LEU A 81 -4.94 4.47 4.53
CA LEU A 81 -6.19 5.21 4.59
C LEU A 81 -7.25 4.58 3.67
N VAL A 82 -6.87 4.21 2.44
CA VAL A 82 -7.77 3.51 1.51
C VAL A 82 -8.22 2.17 2.10
N ALA A 83 -7.30 1.34 2.60
CA ALA A 83 -7.64 0.03 3.14
C ALA A 83 -8.58 0.13 4.37
N VAL A 84 -8.35 1.11 5.25
CA VAL A 84 -9.18 1.33 6.45
C VAL A 84 -10.54 1.93 6.09
N THR A 85 -10.58 2.90 5.17
CA THR A 85 -11.85 3.54 4.77
C THR A 85 -12.73 2.58 3.99
N VAL A 86 -12.20 1.95 2.93
CA VAL A 86 -12.96 0.99 2.13
C VAL A 86 -13.31 -0.26 2.94
N GLY A 87 -12.38 -0.72 3.79
CA GLY A 87 -12.63 -1.87 4.68
C GLY A 87 -13.64 -1.56 5.81
N GLY A 88 -13.64 -0.33 6.33
CA GLY A 88 -14.53 0.11 7.42
C GLY A 88 -15.93 0.53 6.98
N LEU A 89 -16.11 0.88 5.70
CA LEU A 89 -17.41 1.27 5.13
C LEU A 89 -18.35 0.08 4.84
N ARG A 90 -17.90 -1.17 5.03
CA ARG A 90 -18.73 -2.35 4.81
C ARG A 90 -19.64 -2.66 5.98
N ASP A 91 -20.93 -2.87 5.69
CA ASP A 91 -21.89 -3.38 6.69
C ASP A 91 -21.50 -4.83 7.07
N PRO A 92 -21.25 -5.12 8.38
CA PRO A 92 -20.95 -6.47 8.87
C PRO A 92 -21.98 -7.54 8.45
N ARG A 93 -23.23 -7.13 8.17
CA ARG A 93 -24.32 -8.02 7.77
C ARG A 93 -24.14 -8.58 6.36
N GLU A 94 -23.63 -7.76 5.43
CA GLU A 94 -23.36 -8.17 4.04
C GLU A 94 -22.19 -9.15 3.94
N VAL A 95 -21.20 -9.03 4.82
CA VAL A 95 -20.05 -9.94 4.91
C VAL A 95 -20.49 -11.36 5.26
N SER A 96 -21.44 -11.53 6.19
CA SER A 96 -21.91 -12.85 6.64
C SER A 96 -22.77 -13.57 5.59
N ALA A 97 -23.61 -12.82 4.85
CA ALA A 97 -24.57 -13.39 3.91
C ALA A 97 -23.90 -14.06 2.69
N PHE A 98 -22.72 -13.59 2.28
CA PHE A 98 -22.03 -14.17 1.12
C PHE A 98 -20.83 -15.03 1.42
N ALA A 99 -20.22 -14.92 2.60
CA ALA A 99 -19.37 -16.00 3.09
C ALA A 99 -20.14 -17.34 2.99
N GLN A 100 -21.46 -17.32 3.24
CA GLN A 100 -22.38 -18.44 3.06
C GLN A 100 -22.68 -18.76 1.57
N VAL A 101 -22.96 -17.78 0.71
CA VAL A 101 -23.27 -18.02 -0.73
C VAL A 101 -22.05 -18.54 -1.52
N LYS A 102 -20.85 -18.05 -1.23
CA LYS A 102 -19.61 -18.48 -1.91
C LYS A 102 -19.18 -19.89 -1.47
N GLN A 103 -19.57 -20.33 -0.27
CA GLN A 103 -19.44 -21.72 0.15
C GLN A 103 -20.38 -22.66 -0.61
N ALA A 104 -21.51 -22.16 -1.10
CA ALA A 104 -22.48 -22.93 -1.89
C ALA A 104 -22.13 -23.04 -3.38
N ALA A 105 -21.37 -22.10 -3.95
CA ALA A 105 -20.83 -22.21 -5.31
C ALA A 105 -19.49 -22.97 -5.28
N SER A 106 -19.50 -24.24 -5.68
CA SER A 106 -18.29 -25.07 -5.72
C SER A 106 -17.18 -24.40 -6.54
N VAL A 107 -16.10 -24.00 -5.88
CA VAL A 107 -14.90 -23.46 -6.55
C VAL A 107 -14.39 -24.48 -7.57
N SER A 108 -14.19 -24.06 -8.82
CA SER A 108 -13.71 -24.94 -9.90
C SER A 108 -12.44 -25.69 -9.50
N PRO A 109 -12.37 -27.03 -9.66
CA PRO A 109 -11.17 -27.81 -9.39
C PRO A 109 -9.93 -27.32 -10.16
N LEU A 110 -10.12 -26.79 -11.38
CA LEU A 110 -9.05 -26.19 -12.18
C LEU A 110 -8.44 -24.97 -11.47
N LEU A 111 -9.27 -24.08 -10.92
CA LEU A 111 -8.80 -22.90 -10.20
C LEU A 111 -8.04 -23.28 -8.92
N GLN A 112 -8.51 -24.32 -8.22
CA GLN A 112 -7.81 -24.85 -7.04
C GLN A 112 -6.44 -25.43 -7.40
N SER A 113 -6.34 -26.17 -8.50
CA SER A 113 -5.06 -26.71 -8.99
C SER A 113 -4.11 -25.58 -9.39
N LEU A 114 -4.58 -24.60 -10.17
CA LEU A 114 -3.76 -23.45 -10.57
C LEU A 114 -3.28 -22.64 -9.37
N ALA A 115 -4.14 -22.39 -8.38
CA ALA A 115 -3.73 -21.68 -7.16
C ALA A 115 -2.72 -22.48 -6.34
N ARG A 116 -2.83 -23.81 -6.28
CA ARG A 116 -1.87 -24.66 -5.56
C ARG A 116 -0.45 -24.52 -6.12
N ASP A 117 -0.33 -24.39 -7.44
CA ASP A 117 0.97 -24.36 -8.11
C ASP A 117 1.50 -22.92 -8.25
N LEU A 118 0.63 -21.94 -8.55
CA LEU A 118 1.04 -20.54 -8.77
C LEU A 118 1.28 -19.76 -7.47
N VAL A 119 0.49 -19.97 -6.41
CA VAL A 119 0.65 -19.19 -5.17
C VAL A 119 2.06 -19.31 -4.58
N PRO A 120 2.66 -20.51 -4.44
CA PRO A 120 4.04 -20.64 -3.99
C PRO A 120 5.05 -19.91 -4.89
N ILE A 121 4.88 -19.99 -6.22
CA ILE A 121 5.74 -19.31 -7.19
C ILE A 121 5.63 -17.79 -7.05
N MET A 122 4.42 -17.26 -6.85
CA MET A 122 4.20 -15.83 -6.63
C MET A 122 4.80 -15.37 -5.30
N MET A 123 4.71 -16.18 -4.24
CA MET A 123 5.36 -15.88 -2.96
C MET A 123 6.89 -15.84 -3.08
N LEU A 124 7.49 -16.80 -3.80
CA LEU A 124 8.93 -16.81 -4.08
C LEU A 124 9.33 -15.60 -4.94
N THR A 125 8.55 -15.29 -5.98
CA THR A 125 8.77 -14.12 -6.82
C THR A 125 8.69 -12.81 -6.02
N SER A 126 7.73 -12.69 -5.11
CA SER A 126 7.63 -11.55 -4.19
C SER A 126 8.88 -11.40 -3.32
N GLY A 127 9.34 -12.49 -2.70
CA GLY A 127 10.57 -12.49 -1.91
C GLY A 127 11.82 -12.13 -2.74
N TYR A 128 11.89 -12.63 -3.99
CA TYR A 128 12.96 -12.27 -4.92
C TYR A 128 12.93 -10.78 -5.29
N LEU A 129 11.76 -10.22 -5.61
CA LEU A 129 11.60 -8.80 -5.95
C LEU A 129 12.01 -7.89 -4.79
N LEU A 130 11.65 -8.27 -3.57
CA LEU A 130 12.09 -7.57 -2.36
C LEU A 130 13.62 -7.60 -2.24
N TRP A 131 14.21 -8.80 -2.35
CA TRP A 131 15.66 -8.98 -2.20
C TRP A 131 16.48 -8.26 -3.28
N ILE A 132 16.07 -8.36 -4.55
CA ILE A 132 16.79 -7.76 -5.67
C ILE A 132 16.64 -6.23 -5.71
N GLY A 133 15.61 -5.68 -5.06
CA GLY A 133 15.28 -4.26 -5.04
C GLY A 133 16.44 -3.35 -4.63
N ALA A 134 17.31 -3.80 -3.72
CA ALA A 134 18.50 -3.04 -3.32
C ALA A 134 19.54 -2.84 -4.46
N LYS A 135 19.47 -3.67 -5.52
CA LYS A 135 20.49 -3.74 -6.59
C LYS A 135 19.93 -3.51 -7.99
N ALA A 136 18.70 -3.90 -8.26
CA ALA A 136 18.05 -3.83 -9.57
C ALA A 136 16.55 -3.50 -9.42
N PRO A 137 15.79 -3.31 -10.52
CA PRO A 137 14.35 -3.07 -10.46
C PRO A 137 13.64 -4.14 -9.62
N GLY A 138 12.85 -3.68 -8.64
CA GLY A 138 12.29 -4.51 -7.57
C GLY A 138 11.73 -3.63 -6.45
N GLY A 139 11.80 -4.15 -5.22
CA GLY A 139 11.49 -3.42 -3.99
C GLY A 139 10.09 -3.68 -3.43
N ALA A 140 9.81 -3.04 -2.30
CA ALA A 140 8.67 -3.37 -1.45
C ALA A 140 7.29 -3.28 -2.14
N PHE A 141 7.06 -2.29 -2.99
CA PHE A 141 5.77 -2.11 -3.68
C PHE A 141 5.50 -3.23 -4.69
N GLN A 142 6.48 -3.56 -5.52
CA GLN A 142 6.34 -4.62 -6.51
C GLN A 142 6.19 -5.98 -5.83
N ALA A 143 7.03 -6.26 -4.82
CA ALA A 143 6.93 -7.45 -4.00
C ALA A 143 5.56 -7.56 -3.31
N GLY A 144 5.08 -6.46 -2.72
CA GLY A 144 3.79 -6.40 -2.02
C GLY A 144 2.61 -6.60 -2.95
N ALA A 145 2.64 -6.04 -4.16
CA ALA A 145 1.60 -6.24 -5.17
C ALA A 145 1.53 -7.70 -5.66
N VAL A 146 2.67 -8.35 -5.90
CA VAL A 146 2.71 -9.77 -6.27
C VAL A 146 2.20 -10.64 -5.13
N LEU A 147 2.57 -10.32 -3.88
CA LEU A 147 2.09 -11.04 -2.71
C LEU A 147 0.58 -10.85 -2.49
N ALA A 148 0.05 -9.64 -2.70
CA ALA A 148 -1.38 -9.37 -2.70
C ALA A 148 -2.11 -10.21 -3.75
N ALA A 149 -1.58 -10.27 -4.97
CA ALA A 149 -2.15 -11.07 -6.05
C ALA A 149 -2.16 -12.57 -5.71
N ALA A 150 -1.12 -13.07 -5.02
CA ALA A 150 -1.08 -14.44 -4.52
C ALA A 150 -2.20 -14.69 -3.48
N ALA A 151 -2.41 -13.76 -2.55
CA ALA A 151 -3.48 -13.84 -1.57
C ALA A 151 -4.88 -13.76 -2.21
N VAL A 152 -5.05 -12.92 -3.23
CA VAL A 152 -6.29 -12.82 -4.03
C VAL A 152 -6.56 -14.13 -4.75
N LEU A 153 -5.56 -14.72 -5.42
CA LEU A 153 -5.70 -16.00 -6.12
C LEU A 153 -6.11 -17.12 -5.14
N ALA A 154 -5.45 -17.19 -3.97
CA ALA A 154 -5.81 -18.13 -2.92
C ALA A 154 -7.25 -17.92 -2.41
N HIS A 155 -7.66 -16.67 -2.21
CA HIS A 155 -9.02 -16.34 -1.81
C HIS A 155 -10.05 -16.78 -2.86
N LEU A 156 -9.78 -16.53 -4.14
CA LEU A 156 -10.65 -16.93 -5.24
C LEU A 156 -10.72 -18.46 -5.38
N SER A 157 -9.65 -19.17 -5.02
CA SER A 157 -9.61 -20.63 -4.98
C SER A 157 -10.22 -21.24 -3.71
N GLY A 158 -10.93 -20.46 -2.88
CA GLY A 158 -11.60 -20.95 -1.67
C GLY A 158 -10.72 -21.02 -0.41
N ARG A 159 -9.53 -20.42 -0.43
CA ARG A 159 -8.60 -20.34 0.71
C ARG A 159 -8.38 -18.87 1.09
N PRO A 160 -9.37 -18.20 1.71
CA PRO A 160 -9.25 -16.80 2.05
C PRO A 160 -8.13 -16.58 3.08
N TRP A 161 -7.37 -15.50 2.89
CA TRP A 161 -6.43 -14.95 3.86
C TRP A 161 -7.13 -13.86 4.69
N LEU A 162 -6.60 -13.48 5.87
CA LEU A 162 -7.08 -12.34 6.70
C LEU A 162 -8.62 -12.24 6.84
N SER A 163 -9.30 -13.34 7.15
CA SER A 163 -10.77 -13.44 7.01
C SER A 163 -11.58 -12.87 8.18
N ASN A 164 -10.93 -12.48 9.28
CA ASN A 164 -11.59 -11.97 10.48
C ASN A 164 -11.25 -10.48 10.71
N PRO A 165 -12.09 -9.53 10.29
CA PRO A 165 -11.82 -8.08 10.41
C PRO A 165 -11.57 -7.59 11.85
N GLY A 166 -12.03 -8.34 12.86
CA GLY A 166 -11.81 -8.04 14.27
C GLY A 166 -10.43 -8.45 14.81
N ASP A 167 -9.65 -9.22 14.05
CA ASP A 167 -8.34 -9.71 14.49
C ASP A 167 -7.31 -8.57 14.52
N TRP A 168 -6.78 -8.30 15.71
CA TRP A 168 -5.75 -7.28 15.94
C TRP A 168 -4.49 -7.54 15.10
N ARG A 169 -4.19 -8.80 14.73
CA ARG A 169 -3.06 -9.16 13.88
C ARG A 169 -3.19 -8.59 12.49
N ILE A 170 -4.41 -8.53 11.94
CA ILE A 170 -4.68 -7.89 10.65
C ILE A 170 -4.40 -6.40 10.77
N ARG A 171 -4.92 -5.76 11.81
CA ARG A 171 -4.70 -4.33 12.06
C ARG A 171 -3.21 -4.01 12.22
N ALA A 172 -2.50 -4.83 12.98
CA ALA A 172 -1.05 -4.73 13.16
C ALA A 172 -0.32 -4.88 11.81
N LEU A 173 -0.71 -5.84 10.99
CA LEU A 173 -0.14 -6.05 9.66
C LEU A 173 -0.40 -4.87 8.71
N LEU A 174 -1.61 -4.28 8.76
CA LEU A 174 -1.95 -3.10 7.97
C LEU A 174 -1.08 -1.89 8.35
N VAL A 175 -0.86 -1.63 9.64
CA VAL A 175 -0.06 -0.48 10.09
C VAL A 175 1.45 -0.73 10.11
N LEU A 176 1.89 -1.98 9.94
CA LEU A 176 3.29 -2.40 10.10
C LEU A 176 4.26 -1.58 9.25
N GLY A 177 3.94 -1.36 7.97
CA GLY A 177 4.81 -0.65 7.03
C GLY A 177 4.96 0.83 7.39
N THR A 178 3.84 1.55 7.49
CA THR A 178 3.82 2.97 7.88
C THR A 178 4.43 3.18 9.27
N GLY A 179 4.13 2.27 10.21
CA GLY A 179 4.72 2.27 11.54
C GLY A 179 6.23 2.05 11.52
N ALA A 180 6.74 1.13 10.70
CA ALA A 180 8.18 0.91 10.54
C ALA A 180 8.90 2.16 10.00
N PHE A 181 8.32 2.85 9.02
CA PHE A 181 8.84 4.14 8.54
C PHE A 181 8.87 5.20 9.65
N LEU A 182 7.75 5.36 10.38
CA LEU A 182 7.64 6.36 11.44
C LEU A 182 8.63 6.10 12.58
N VAL A 183 8.71 4.85 13.04
CA VAL A 183 9.65 4.44 14.08
C VAL A 183 11.09 4.65 13.61
N SER A 184 11.42 4.30 12.37
CA SER A 184 12.76 4.51 11.82
C SER A 184 13.10 6.00 11.71
N ALA A 185 12.16 6.83 11.27
CA ALA A 185 12.33 8.28 11.18
C ALA A 185 12.62 8.90 12.56
N LEU A 186 11.85 8.53 13.57
CA LEU A 186 12.00 9.02 14.94
C LEU A 186 13.28 8.49 15.60
N ALA A 187 13.61 7.21 15.41
CA ALA A 187 14.84 6.62 15.93
C ALA A 187 16.08 7.32 15.35
N LEU A 188 16.09 7.58 14.04
CA LEU A 188 17.19 8.29 13.38
C LEU A 188 17.23 9.77 13.75
N LEU A 189 16.08 10.43 13.96
CA LEU A 189 16.05 11.78 14.50
C LEU A 189 16.76 11.85 15.86
N LEU A 190 16.49 10.89 16.76
CA LEU A 190 17.11 10.85 18.09
C LEU A 190 18.61 10.57 18.03
N VAL A 191 19.08 9.76 17.08
CA VAL A 191 20.49 9.35 16.98
C VAL A 191 21.33 10.32 16.16
N THR A 192 20.80 10.86 15.06
CA THR A 192 21.55 11.66 14.08
C THR A 192 21.10 13.11 13.98
N GLY A 193 20.03 13.51 14.69
CA GLY A 193 19.45 14.86 14.63
C GLY A 193 18.61 15.14 13.38
N THR A 194 18.41 14.14 12.51
CA THR A 194 17.69 14.29 11.23
C THR A 194 16.91 13.03 10.88
N TYR A 195 15.74 13.17 10.26
CA TYR A 195 14.96 12.03 9.77
C TYR A 195 15.69 11.29 8.65
N PHE A 196 15.58 9.95 8.64
CA PHE A 196 16.05 9.08 7.55
C PHE A 196 17.53 9.24 7.14
N ARG A 197 18.37 9.85 7.99
CA ARG A 197 19.82 9.87 7.77
C ARG A 197 20.42 8.59 8.34
N TYR A 198 20.47 7.56 7.51
CA TYR A 198 21.01 6.27 7.93
C TYR A 198 22.53 6.33 8.12
N PRO A 199 23.08 5.74 9.20
CA PRO A 199 24.50 5.47 9.30
C PRO A 199 24.96 4.59 8.12
N PRO A 200 26.00 4.96 7.36
CA PRO A 200 26.35 4.26 6.11
C PRO A 200 26.53 2.75 6.26
N ALA A 201 27.10 2.30 7.38
CA ALA A 201 27.33 0.87 7.65
C ALA A 201 26.03 0.07 7.90
N LEU A 202 24.95 0.72 8.34
CA LEU A 202 23.68 0.08 8.71
C LEU A 202 22.54 0.43 7.75
N ALA A 203 22.77 1.34 6.80
CA ALA A 203 21.75 1.86 5.91
C ALA A 203 21.00 0.75 5.14
N GLY A 204 21.73 -0.18 4.53
CA GLY A 204 21.11 -1.31 3.83
C GLY A 204 20.24 -2.20 4.73
N ALA A 205 20.63 -2.39 5.99
CA ALA A 205 19.85 -3.19 6.94
C ALA A 205 18.55 -2.49 7.37
N TRP A 206 18.64 -1.19 7.69
CA TRP A 206 17.46 -0.37 7.99
C TRP A 206 16.48 -0.34 6.82
N ILE A 207 17.00 -0.09 5.61
CA ILE A 207 16.21 -0.08 4.38
C ILE A 207 15.52 -1.43 4.18
N LEU A 208 16.24 -2.56 4.30
CA LEU A 208 15.65 -3.89 4.14
C LEU A 208 14.55 -4.19 5.17
N ILE A 209 14.72 -3.77 6.43
CA ILE A 209 13.70 -3.92 7.48
C ILE A 209 12.44 -3.15 7.10
N ILE A 210 12.59 -1.88 6.71
CA ILE A 210 11.49 -1.02 6.27
C ILE A 210 10.80 -1.63 5.05
N GLU A 211 11.55 -2.09 4.05
CA GLU A 211 11.00 -2.71 2.84
C GLU A 211 10.23 -4.00 3.14
N THR A 212 10.73 -4.82 4.06
CA THR A 212 10.06 -6.06 4.46
C THR A 212 8.73 -5.77 5.15
N ALA A 213 8.73 -4.83 6.10
CA ALA A 213 7.53 -4.35 6.78
C ALA A 213 6.52 -3.75 5.80
N ALA A 214 7.01 -2.90 4.88
CA ALA A 214 6.22 -2.30 3.81
C ALA A 214 5.61 -3.34 2.88
N THR A 215 6.37 -4.35 2.43
CA THR A 215 5.91 -5.42 1.54
C THR A 215 4.70 -6.15 2.12
N LEU A 216 4.81 -6.56 3.38
CA LEU A 216 3.76 -7.30 4.08
C LEU A 216 2.51 -6.43 4.30
N SER A 217 2.71 -5.18 4.68
CA SER A 217 1.66 -4.19 4.89
C SER A 217 0.92 -3.86 3.59
N ILE A 218 1.65 -3.60 2.49
CA ILE A 218 1.09 -3.36 1.15
C ILE A 218 0.26 -4.56 0.70
N ALA A 219 0.78 -5.78 0.86
CA ALA A 219 0.07 -6.99 0.49
C ALA A 219 -1.28 -7.11 1.24
N ALA A 220 -1.26 -6.87 2.54
CA ALA A 220 -2.47 -6.89 3.38
C ALA A 220 -3.46 -5.79 3.00
N MET A 221 -2.99 -4.55 2.79
CA MET A 221 -3.84 -3.40 2.44
C MET A 221 -4.53 -3.61 1.10
N LEU A 222 -3.80 -4.06 0.07
CA LEU A 222 -4.36 -4.37 -1.24
C LEU A 222 -5.36 -5.53 -1.16
N TYR A 223 -5.03 -6.57 -0.40
CA TYR A 223 -5.92 -7.72 -0.24
C TYR A 223 -7.22 -7.36 0.50
N VAL A 224 -7.15 -6.59 1.58
CA VAL A 224 -8.33 -6.10 2.33
C VAL A 224 -9.18 -5.21 1.43
N THR A 225 -8.56 -4.32 0.67
CA THR A 225 -9.26 -3.46 -0.29
C THR A 225 -9.96 -4.27 -1.37
N PHE A 226 -9.29 -5.29 -1.94
CA PHE A 226 -9.92 -6.23 -2.88
C PHE A 226 -11.14 -6.91 -2.25
N CYS A 227 -10.99 -7.46 -1.05
CA CYS A 227 -12.10 -8.12 -0.35
C CYS A 227 -13.27 -7.16 -0.12
N ALA A 228 -12.98 -5.88 0.12
CA ALA A 228 -13.99 -4.85 0.37
C ALA A 228 -14.69 -4.33 -0.91
N VAL A 229 -14.06 -4.43 -2.08
CA VAL A 229 -14.64 -3.95 -3.35
C VAL A 229 -15.36 -5.06 -4.13
N VAL A 230 -14.90 -6.31 -4.06
CA VAL A 230 -15.53 -7.40 -4.84
C VAL A 230 -16.99 -7.55 -4.44
N PRO A 231 -17.95 -7.31 -5.38
CA PRO A 231 -19.36 -7.46 -5.12
C PRO A 231 -19.67 -8.90 -4.76
N MET A 232 -20.46 -9.05 -3.72
CA MET A 232 -21.19 -10.26 -3.46
C MET A 232 -22.10 -10.58 -4.66
N MET A 233 -21.71 -11.48 -5.57
CA MET A 233 -22.61 -11.90 -6.65
C MET A 233 -23.93 -12.42 -6.04
N PRO A 234 -25.10 -11.89 -6.47
CA PRO A 234 -26.39 -12.34 -5.95
C PRO A 234 -26.54 -13.85 -6.21
N SER A 235 -26.98 -14.61 -5.21
CA SER A 235 -27.41 -15.99 -5.46
C SER A 235 -28.53 -15.95 -6.50
N ARG A 236 -28.34 -16.58 -7.66
CA ARG A 236 -29.45 -16.86 -8.58
C ARG A 236 -30.43 -17.75 -7.81
N ARG A 237 -31.54 -17.17 -7.38
CA ARG A 237 -32.73 -17.92 -6.94
C ARG A 237 -33.42 -18.50 -8.15
#